data_AF-W4LAE1-F1
#
_entry.id   AF-W4LAE1-F1
#
_cell.length_a   1.000
_cell.length_b   1.000
_cell.length_c   1.000
_cell.angle_alpha   90.00
_cell.angle_beta   90.00
_cell.angle_gamma   90.00
#
_symmetry.space_group_name_H-M   'P 1'
#
loop_
_entity.id
_entity.type
_entity.pdbx_description
1 polymer ?
#
loop_
_entity_poly.entity_id
_entity_poly.type
_entity_poly.pdbx_seq_one_letter_code
_entity_poly.pdbx_strand_id
1 'polypeptide(L)'
;MPRISIIAVVLSFLLLMISAAMAQTGAILTLIGEVRFATDTIFEDTQVGGLSGLEYLPLLDRYIALSDDPGVRTHLLKSHLIGV
;
A
#
# COMPACT_ATOMS: atom_id res chain seq x y z
N MET A 1 26.26 -0.33 51.04
CA MET A 1 26.37 -1.26 49.88
C MET A 1 24.96 -1.53 49.38
N PRO A 2 24.58 -1.12 48.16
CA PRO A 2 23.22 -1.36 47.67
C PRO A 2 23.02 -2.87 47.49
N ARG A 3 22.08 -3.45 48.25
CA ARG A 3 21.65 -4.84 48.09
C ARG A 3 20.68 -4.88 46.90
N ILE A 4 21.23 -5.05 45.71
CA ILE A 4 20.42 -5.17 44.50
C ILE A 4 19.71 -6.54 44.55
N SER A 5 18.38 -6.50 44.62
CA SER A 5 17.54 -7.70 44.64
C SER A 5 17.59 -8.40 43.27
N ILE A 6 17.78 -9.72 43.26
CA ILE A 6 17.77 -10.54 42.03
C ILE A 6 16.46 -10.35 41.26
N ILE A 7 15.34 -10.17 41.97
CA ILE A 7 14.02 -9.90 41.38
C ILE A 7 14.04 -8.60 40.56
N ALA A 8 14.71 -7.56 41.05
CA ALA A 8 14.82 -6.28 40.35
C ALA A 8 15.65 -6.42 39.06
N VAL A 9 16.68 -7.27 39.06
CA VAL A 9 17.50 -7.55 37.86
C VAL A 9 16.68 -8.31 36.83
N VAL A 10 15.96 -9.34 37.24
CA VAL A 10 15.10 -10.14 36.34
C VAL A 10 13.97 -9.28 35.76
N LEU A 11 13.33 -8.44 36.58
CA LEU A 11 12.27 -7.55 36.12
C LEU A 11 12.79 -6.50 35.13
N SER A 12 13.97 -5.93 35.40
CA SER A 12 14.61 -4.97 34.48
C SER A 12 14.99 -5.62 33.16
N PHE A 13 15.47 -6.86 33.20
CA PHE A 13 15.79 -7.63 31.99
C PHE A 13 14.54 -7.99 31.18
N LEU A 14 13.44 -8.36 31.86
CA LEU A 14 12.17 -8.65 31.21
C LEU A 14 11.59 -7.40 30.53
N LEU A 15 11.64 -6.25 31.20
CA LEU A 15 11.20 -4.96 30.65
C LEU A 15 11.99 -4.55 29.40
N LEU A 16 13.31 -4.82 29.39
CA LEU A 16 14.16 -4.57 28.23
C LEU A 16 13.74 -5.41 27.00
N MET A 17 13.40 -6.69 27.20
CA MET A 17 12.99 -7.58 26.12
C MET A 17 11.65 -7.18 25.50
N ILE A 18 10.70 -6.68 26.30
CA ILE A 18 9.40 -6.20 25.79
C ILE A 18 9.59 -4.95 24.92
N SER A 19 10.48 -4.03 25.31
CA SER A 19 10.79 -2.84 24.51
C SER A 19 11.37 -3.17 23.13
N ALA A 20 12.17 -4.23 23.02
CA ALA A 20 12.77 -4.64 21.75
C ALA A 20 11.72 -5.23 20.78
N ALA A 21 10.69 -5.90 21.31
CA ALA A 21 9.62 -6.50 20.51
C ALA A 21 8.63 -5.46 19.92
N MET A 22 8.54 -4.26 20.49
CA MET A 22 7.65 -3.19 20.02
C MET A 22 8.25 -2.32 18.92
N ALA A 23 9.49 -2.59 18.48
CA ALA A 23 10.09 -1.94 17.31
C ALA A 23 9.48 -2.51 16.03
N GLN A 24 8.20 -2.21 15.79
CA GLN A 24 7.52 -2.54 14.57
C GLN A 24 7.91 -1.51 13.52
N THR A 25 8.78 -1.92 12.59
CA THR A 25 9.11 -1.13 11.40
C THR A 25 7.87 -1.06 10.54
N GLY A 26 7.08 0.00 10.70
CA GLY A 26 6.01 0.31 9.75
C GLY A 26 6.63 0.40 8.35
N ALA A 27 5.98 -0.21 7.36
CA ALA A 27 6.43 -0.09 5.99
C ALA A 27 6.53 1.39 5.61
N ILE A 28 7.75 1.85 5.29
CA ILE A 28 7.96 3.21 4.81
C ILE A 28 7.58 3.20 3.34
N LEU A 29 6.41 3.76 3.03
CA LEU A 29 5.99 3.97 1.65
C LEU A 29 6.82 5.11 1.07
N THR A 30 7.54 4.83 -0.01
CA THR A 30 8.24 5.85 -0.80
C THR A 30 7.39 6.18 -2.02
N LEU A 31 7.04 7.45 -2.19
CA LEU A 31 6.36 7.91 -3.40
C LEU A 31 7.32 7.79 -4.59
N ILE A 32 6.94 7.00 -5.59
CA ILE A 32 7.76 6.77 -6.80
C ILE A 32 7.40 7.72 -7.94
N GLY A 33 6.26 8.40 -7.88
CA GLY A 33 5.83 9.38 -8.89
C GLY A 33 4.38 9.84 -8.72
N GLU A 34 4.08 11.02 -9.27
CA GLU A 34 2.74 11.59 -9.40
C GLU A 34 2.63 12.25 -10.77
N VAL A 35 1.49 12.08 -11.44
CA VAL A 35 1.15 12.82 -12.66
C VAL A 35 -0.20 13.50 -12.42
N ARG A 36 -0.27 14.80 -12.72
CA ARG A 36 -1.48 15.61 -12.59
C ARG A 36 -1.99 15.98 -13.97
N PHE A 37 -3.21 15.56 -14.29
CA PHE A 37 -3.91 15.96 -15.49
C PHE A 37 -4.79 17.17 -15.21
N ALA A 38 -4.98 18.04 -16.22
CA ALA A 38 -5.99 19.10 -16.13
C ALA A 38 -7.38 18.47 -16.08
N THR A 39 -8.34 19.16 -15.46
CA THR A 39 -9.75 18.76 -15.55
C THR A 39 -10.15 18.62 -17.02
N ASP A 40 -10.91 17.57 -17.35
CA ASP A 40 -11.37 17.24 -18.70
C ASP A 40 -10.25 16.93 -19.72
N THR A 41 -9.08 16.46 -19.26
CA THR A 41 -8.04 15.94 -20.16
C THR A 41 -8.61 14.78 -20.99
N ILE A 42 -8.44 14.84 -22.32
CA ILE A 42 -8.87 13.80 -23.26
C ILE A 42 -7.65 13.03 -23.78
N PHE A 43 -7.74 11.71 -23.78
CA PHE A 43 -6.78 10.80 -24.41
C PHE A 43 -7.54 9.81 -25.31
N GLU A 44 -7.19 9.73 -26.59
CA GLU A 44 -7.85 8.84 -27.57
C GLU A 44 -9.39 8.89 -27.50
N ASP A 45 -9.94 10.11 -27.64
CA ASP A 45 -11.38 10.39 -27.59
C ASP A 45 -12.09 10.00 -26.27
N THR A 46 -11.33 9.67 -25.24
CA THR A 46 -11.85 9.29 -23.91
C THR A 46 -11.40 10.30 -22.87
N GLN A 47 -12.32 10.75 -22.02
CA GLN A 47 -11.95 11.58 -20.88
C GLN A 47 -11.11 10.77 -19.90
N VAL A 48 -9.95 11.30 -19.52
CA VAL A 48 -9.08 10.70 -18.50
C VAL A 48 -9.81 10.80 -17.15
N GLY A 49 -10.36 9.68 -16.71
CA GLY A 49 -10.96 9.51 -15.38
C GLY A 49 -9.89 9.39 -14.28
N GLY A 50 -10.34 9.42 -13.03
CA GLY A 50 -9.46 9.22 -11.88
C GLY A 50 -9.06 7.75 -11.74
N LEU A 51 -7.75 7.46 -11.80
CA LEU A 51 -7.21 6.20 -11.29
C LEU A 51 -7.21 6.27 -9.76
N SER A 52 -8.06 5.49 -9.13
CA SER A 52 -8.24 5.49 -7.67
C SER A 52 -7.18 4.65 -6.96
N GLY A 53 -6.59 3.66 -7.64
CA GLY A 53 -5.53 2.84 -7.07
C GLY A 53 -4.96 1.78 -8.00
N LEU A 54 -3.81 1.23 -7.59
CA LEU A 54 -3.22 0.02 -8.14
C LEU A 54 -3.05 -0.97 -6.99
N GLU A 55 -3.64 -2.16 -7.11
CA GLU A 55 -3.52 -3.22 -6.12
C GLU A 55 -2.75 -4.40 -6.72
N TYR A 56 -1.79 -4.92 -5.97
CA TYR A 56 -1.08 -6.15 -6.36
C TYR A 56 -1.78 -7.37 -5.74
N LEU A 57 -2.21 -8.30 -6.60
CA LEU A 57 -2.79 -9.58 -6.20
C LEU A 57 -1.74 -10.69 -6.25
N PRO A 58 -1.16 -11.10 -5.11
CA PRO A 58 -0.07 -12.08 -5.08
C PRO A 58 -0.51 -13.48 -5.55
N LEU A 59 -1.79 -13.82 -5.38
CA LEU A 59 -2.34 -15.11 -5.84
C LEU A 59 -2.34 -15.24 -7.36
N LEU A 60 -2.35 -14.12 -8.08
CA LEU A 60 -2.44 -14.07 -9.54
C LEU A 60 -1.19 -13.49 -10.19
N ASP A 61 -0.20 -13.10 -9.38
CA ASP A 61 1.02 -12.38 -9.76
C ASP A 61 0.73 -11.21 -10.71
N ARG A 62 -0.28 -10.39 -10.34
CA ARG A 62 -0.83 -9.36 -11.23
C ARG A 62 -1.18 -8.08 -10.49
N TYR A 63 -0.98 -6.95 -11.18
CA TYR A 63 -1.48 -5.64 -10.75
C TYR A 63 -2.87 -5.39 -11.35
N ILE A 64 -3.80 -4.91 -10.53
CA ILE A 64 -5.12 -4.43 -10.95
C ILE A 64 -5.19 -2.93 -10.75
N ALA A 65 -5.61 -2.23 -11.80
CA ALA A 65 -5.98 -0.82 -11.74
C ALA A 65 -7.44 -0.69 -11.29
N LEU A 66 -7.69 0.08 -10.22
CA LEU A 66 -9.01 0.49 -9.79
C LEU A 66 -9.25 1.93 -10.28
N SER A 67 -10.33 2.14 -11.01
CA SER A 67 -10.76 3.45 -11.50
C SER A 67 -12.11 3.80 -10.87
N ASP A 68 -12.29 5.06 -10.44
CA ASP A 68 -13.56 5.58 -9.92
C ASP A 68 -14.58 5.85 -11.04
N ASP A 69 -14.14 5.77 -12.29
CA ASP A 69 -15.04 5.91 -13.43
C ASP A 69 -15.97 4.69 -13.51
N PRO A 70 -17.31 4.88 -13.41
CA PRO A 70 -18.26 3.83 -13.76
C PRO A 70 -18.15 3.60 -15.27
N GLY A 71 -17.15 2.82 -15.68
CA GLY A 71 -16.92 2.44 -17.06
C GLY A 71 -18.25 2.08 -17.69
N VAL A 72 -18.61 2.82 -18.74
CA VAL A 72 -19.87 2.67 -19.45
C VAL A 72 -20.11 1.18 -19.66
N ARG A 73 -21.16 0.63 -19.02
CA ARG A 73 -21.61 -0.75 -19.23
C ARG A 73 -22.18 -0.87 -20.64
N THR A 74 -21.31 -0.79 -21.65
CA THR A 74 -21.62 -1.20 -23.01
C THR A 74 -21.00 -2.57 -23.22
N HIS A 75 -21.92 -3.51 -23.41
CA HIS A 75 -21.74 -4.93 -23.46
C HIS A 75 -21.01 -5.33 -24.76
N LEU A 76 -19.72 -5.00 -24.91
CA LEU A 76 -18.91 -5.47 -26.02
C LEU A 76 -17.54 -5.95 -25.51
N LEU A 77 -17.45 -7.29 -25.46
CA LEU A 77 -16.25 -8.09 -25.35
C LEU A 77 -15.05 -7.47 -26.08
N LYS A 78 -14.19 -6.77 -25.36
CA LYS A 78 -12.78 -6.66 -25.72
C LYS A 78 -11.96 -6.75 -24.45
N SER A 79 -11.51 -7.97 -24.16
CA SER A 79 -10.45 -8.23 -23.20
C SER A 79 -9.17 -7.56 -23.72
N HIS A 80 -9.03 -6.27 -23.49
CA HIS A 80 -7.73 -5.61 -23.57
C HIS A 80 -7.03 -5.86 -22.24
N LEU A 81 -6.44 -7.05 -22.14
CA LEU A 81 -5.38 -7.31 -21.19
C LEU A 81 -4.35 -6.20 -21.39
N ILE A 82 -4.09 -5.40 -20.37
CA ILE A 82 -2.92 -4.55 -20.31
C ILE A 82 -1.74 -5.51 -20.20
N GLY A 83 -1.25 -5.94 -21.36
CA GLY A 83 -0.01 -6.67 -21.50
C GLY A 83 1.12 -5.66 -21.41
N VAL A 84 1.96 -5.84 -20.41
CA VAL A 84 3.38 -5.44 -20.47
C VAL A 84 4.10 -6.51 -21.27
#